data_AF-A0A2M8Q8C1-F1
#
_entry.id   AF-A0A2M8Q8C1-F1
#
_cell.length_a   1.000
_cell.length_b   1.000
_cell.length_c   1.000
_cell.angle_alpha   90.00
_cell.angle_beta   90.00
_cell.angle_gamma   90.00
#
_symmetry.space_group_name_H-M   'P 1'
#
loop_
_entity.id
_entity.type
_entity.pdbx_description
1 polymer ?
#
loop_
_entity_poly.entity_id
_entity_poly.type
_entity_poly.pdbx_seq_one_letter_code
_entity_poly.pdbx_strand_id
1 'polypeptide(L)'
;MHALVLGAGGSARAVVYGLAQAGVQRITVANRSVERARQLLADLRPYLGAISCAAVSLPEGLAEVADAPLIVNCTSLGMTPHSDTTPWPRELALRPEQTVYDLVYNPPDTLLLQHARQQGARAIGGLGMLIWQGALAFERWTGRSAPVEVMRAAAEEQMRTRKSQPPPPKATQEVHVRLATPADADAISRLHAMLQSYHAEALPAFFK
;
A
#
# COMPACT_ATOMS: atom_id res chain seq x y z
N MET A 1 -13.67 1.53 -16.86
CA MET A 1 -13.74 1.65 -15.38
C MET A 1 -12.75 2.69 -14.90
N HIS A 2 -13.10 3.48 -13.88
CA HIS A 2 -12.25 4.50 -13.25
C HIS A 2 -11.88 4.07 -11.83
N ALA A 3 -10.61 4.25 -11.44
CA ALA A 3 -10.13 4.04 -10.08
C ALA A 3 -9.57 5.33 -9.49
N LEU A 4 -9.95 5.63 -8.26
CA LEU A 4 -9.41 6.72 -7.44
C LEU A 4 -8.44 6.12 -6.42
N VAL A 5 -7.18 6.55 -6.45
CA VAL A 5 -6.14 6.12 -5.51
C VAL A 5 -5.81 7.28 -4.57
N LEU A 6 -5.98 7.08 -3.27
CA LEU A 6 -5.67 8.07 -2.25
C LEU A 6 -4.24 7.84 -1.74
N GLY A 7 -3.38 8.84 -1.90
CA GLY A 7 -1.96 8.80 -1.56
C GLY A 7 -1.05 8.66 -2.78
N ALA A 8 0.19 9.14 -2.64
CA ALA A 8 1.23 9.06 -3.67
C ALA A 8 2.55 8.44 -3.15
N GLY A 9 2.44 7.44 -2.26
CA GLY A 9 3.57 6.71 -1.69
C GLY A 9 3.91 5.42 -2.45
N GLY A 10 4.74 4.56 -1.84
CA GLY A 10 5.17 3.28 -2.42
C GLY A 10 3.99 2.34 -2.72
N SER A 11 3.05 2.17 -1.78
CA SER A 11 1.85 1.34 -2.02
C SER A 11 1.00 1.88 -3.16
N ALA A 12 0.86 3.21 -3.28
CA ALA A 12 0.13 3.83 -4.36
C ALA A 12 0.78 3.54 -5.73
N ARG A 13 2.11 3.54 -5.82
CA ARG A 13 2.83 3.15 -7.05
C ARG A 13 2.49 1.72 -7.47
N ALA A 14 2.56 0.77 -6.52
CA ALA A 14 2.24 -0.62 -6.78
C ALA A 14 0.78 -0.80 -7.20
N VAL A 15 -0.16 -0.12 -6.53
CA VAL A 15 -1.59 -0.14 -6.86
C VAL A 15 -1.86 0.45 -8.24
N VAL A 16 -1.32 1.63 -8.55
CA VAL A 16 -1.51 2.28 -9.87
C VAL A 16 -0.98 1.39 -10.99
N TYR A 17 0.21 0.80 -10.82
CA TYR A 17 0.75 -0.17 -11.76
C TYR A 17 -0.16 -1.40 -11.91
N GLY A 18 -0.58 -2.01 -10.80
CA GLY A 18 -1.45 -3.19 -10.83
C GLY A 18 -2.82 -2.92 -11.48
N LEU A 19 -3.42 -1.77 -11.21
CA LEU A 19 -4.67 -1.32 -11.85
C LEU A 19 -4.49 -1.12 -13.36
N ALA A 20 -3.32 -0.63 -13.78
CA ALA A 20 -3.01 -0.49 -15.19
C ALA A 20 -2.91 -1.83 -15.90
N GLN A 21 -2.23 -2.81 -15.29
CA GLN A 21 -2.15 -4.17 -15.81
C GLN A 21 -3.52 -4.86 -15.83
N ALA A 22 -4.40 -4.51 -14.90
CA ALA A 22 -5.79 -5.00 -14.86
C ALA A 22 -6.72 -4.35 -15.89
N GLY A 23 -6.25 -3.40 -16.72
CA GLY A 23 -7.03 -2.80 -17.81
C GLY A 23 -7.99 -1.69 -17.38
N VAL A 24 -7.75 -1.04 -16.24
CA VAL A 24 -8.51 0.16 -15.83
C VAL A 24 -8.28 1.28 -16.85
N GLN A 25 -9.35 1.96 -17.27
CA GLN A 25 -9.29 2.96 -18.36
C GLN A 25 -8.92 4.36 -17.87
N ARG A 26 -9.24 4.66 -16.60
CA ARG A 26 -8.94 5.93 -15.96
C ARG A 26 -8.43 5.73 -14.55
N ILE A 27 -7.32 6.37 -14.21
CA ILE A 27 -6.77 6.39 -12.85
C ILE A 27 -6.64 7.84 -12.40
N THR A 28 -7.22 8.17 -11.25
CA THR A 28 -6.96 9.44 -10.58
C THR A 28 -6.19 9.19 -9.31
N VAL A 29 -5.10 9.92 -9.09
CA VAL A 29 -4.34 9.88 -7.84
C VAL A 29 -4.59 11.17 -7.07
N ALA A 30 -5.18 11.05 -5.89
CA ALA A 30 -5.42 12.16 -4.97
C ALA A 30 -4.34 12.16 -3.88
N ASN A 31 -3.68 13.28 -3.64
CA ASN A 31 -2.67 13.37 -2.57
C ASN A 31 -2.58 14.78 -1.98
N ARG A 32 -2.16 14.88 -0.71
CA ARG A 32 -2.02 16.17 -0.01
C ARG A 32 -1.13 17.17 -0.74
N SER A 33 -0.07 16.67 -1.39
CA SER A 33 0.71 17.40 -2.38
C SER A 33 0.39 16.80 -3.73
N VAL A 34 -0.31 17.57 -4.55
CA VAL A 34 -0.71 17.15 -5.90
C VAL A 34 0.52 16.92 -6.79
N GLU A 35 1.64 17.62 -6.53
CA GLU A 35 2.92 17.46 -7.22
C GLU A 35 3.45 16.04 -7.05
N ARG A 36 3.36 15.43 -5.86
CA ARG A 36 3.79 14.04 -5.66
C ARG A 36 2.92 13.05 -6.42
N ALA A 37 1.63 13.32 -6.55
CA ALA A 37 0.72 12.49 -7.36
C ALA A 37 1.05 12.63 -8.86
N ARG A 38 1.32 13.85 -9.35
CA ARG A 38 1.78 14.09 -10.72
C ARG A 38 3.11 13.39 -10.99
N GLN A 39 4.07 13.49 -10.07
CA GLN A 39 5.38 12.84 -10.20
C GLN A 39 5.23 11.33 -10.27
N LEU A 40 4.42 10.73 -9.38
CA LEU A 40 4.14 9.30 -9.40
C LEU A 40 3.60 8.84 -10.77
N LEU A 41 2.62 9.58 -11.31
CA LEU A 41 2.04 9.27 -12.62
C LEU A 41 3.04 9.46 -13.76
N ALA A 42 3.88 10.49 -13.69
CA ALA A 42 4.95 10.72 -14.66
C ALA A 42 5.98 9.58 -14.65
N ASP A 43 6.43 9.16 -13.46
CA ASP A 43 7.39 8.06 -13.31
C ASP A 43 6.84 6.73 -13.83
N LEU A 44 5.53 6.51 -13.67
CA LEU A 44 4.88 5.29 -14.12
C LEU A 44 4.45 5.34 -15.59
N ARG A 45 4.44 6.52 -16.23
CA ARG A 45 3.91 6.72 -17.59
C ARG A 45 4.35 5.66 -18.61
N PRO A 46 5.62 5.20 -18.66
CA PRO A 46 6.05 4.14 -19.58
C PRO A 46 5.31 2.81 -19.42
N TYR A 47 4.77 2.54 -18.22
CA TYR A 47 4.12 1.29 -17.85
C TYR A 47 2.58 1.35 -17.86
N LEU A 48 1.99 2.54 -18.05
CA LEU A 48 0.53 2.76 -17.97
C LEU A 48 -0.18 2.67 -19.32
N GLY A 49 0.55 2.56 -20.44
CA GLY A 49 -0.05 2.51 -21.77
C GLY A 49 -0.96 3.72 -22.06
N ALA A 50 -2.13 3.46 -22.66
CA ALA A 50 -3.10 4.48 -23.08
C ALA A 50 -4.08 4.93 -21.98
N ILE A 51 -3.83 4.59 -20.72
CA ILE A 51 -4.72 4.91 -19.60
C ILE A 51 -4.79 6.42 -19.38
N SER A 52 -6.01 6.93 -19.19
CA SER A 52 -6.25 8.33 -18.81
C SER A 52 -5.85 8.52 -17.34
N CYS A 53 -4.88 9.40 -17.09
CA CYS A 53 -4.34 9.63 -15.75
C CYS A 53 -4.57 11.08 -15.34
N ALA A 54 -5.01 11.29 -14.09
CA ALA A 54 -5.19 12.63 -13.51
C ALA A 54 -4.69 12.67 -12.08
N ALA A 55 -4.28 13.86 -11.62
CA ALA A 55 -3.86 14.10 -10.24
C ALA A 55 -4.71 15.21 -9.64
N VAL A 56 -5.20 15.01 -8.41
CA VAL A 56 -6.00 16.00 -7.67
C VAL A 56 -5.44 16.21 -6.26
N SER A 57 -5.75 17.35 -5.65
CA SER A 57 -5.42 17.59 -4.24
C SER A 57 -6.35 16.81 -3.32
N LEU A 58 -5.83 16.41 -2.17
CA LEU A 58 -6.58 15.79 -1.09
C LEU A 58 -6.58 16.73 0.14
N PRO A 59 -7.75 17.13 0.67
CA PRO A 59 -9.11 16.73 0.29
C PRO A 59 -9.78 17.56 -0.82
N GLU A 60 -9.26 18.73 -1.18
CA GLU A 60 -10.03 19.77 -1.89
C GLU A 60 -10.52 19.33 -3.28
N GLY A 61 -9.74 18.54 -4.00
CA GLY A 61 -10.09 18.05 -5.34
C GLY A 61 -10.89 16.74 -5.37
N LEU A 62 -11.24 16.17 -4.21
CA LEU A 62 -11.94 14.87 -4.18
C LEU A 62 -13.37 14.93 -4.72
N ALA A 63 -14.09 16.04 -4.49
CA ALA A 63 -15.48 16.17 -4.91
C ALA A 63 -15.66 15.95 -6.43
N GLU A 64 -14.66 16.35 -7.22
CA GLU A 64 -14.67 16.23 -8.69
C GLU A 64 -14.51 14.78 -9.20
N VAL A 65 -14.05 13.87 -8.34
CA VAL A 65 -13.67 12.49 -8.71
C VAL A 65 -14.25 11.44 -7.76
N ALA A 66 -15.17 11.85 -6.88
CA ALA A 66 -15.77 11.00 -5.85
C ALA A 66 -16.75 9.96 -6.42
N ASP A 67 -17.01 9.98 -7.74
CA ASP A 67 -17.82 9.02 -8.50
C ASP A 67 -17.06 7.83 -9.05
N ALA A 68 -15.75 7.75 -8.80
CA ALA A 68 -14.96 6.58 -9.15
C ALA A 68 -15.58 5.30 -8.56
N PRO A 69 -15.89 4.27 -9.38
CA PRO A 69 -16.48 3.01 -8.89
C PRO A 69 -15.53 2.20 -8.00
N LEU A 70 -14.22 2.46 -8.07
CA LEU A 70 -13.23 1.90 -7.16
C LEU A 70 -12.44 3.02 -6.48
N ILE A 71 -12.40 3.00 -5.16
CA ILE A 71 -11.62 3.92 -4.33
C ILE A 71 -10.63 3.09 -3.52
N VAL A 72 -9.33 3.35 -3.67
CA VAL A 72 -8.26 2.62 -2.96
C VAL A 72 -7.50 3.57 -2.05
N ASN A 73 -7.57 3.36 -0.72
CA ASN A 73 -6.76 4.12 0.23
C ASN A 73 -5.37 3.50 0.37
N CYS A 74 -4.35 4.21 -0.12
CA CYS A 74 -2.93 3.88 0.03
C CYS A 74 -2.23 4.81 1.04
N THR A 75 -2.97 5.65 1.77
CA THR A 75 -2.44 6.48 2.85
C THR A 75 -2.40 5.71 4.18
N SER A 76 -1.76 6.28 5.20
CA SER A 76 -1.78 5.76 6.56
C SER A 76 -2.91 6.35 7.43
N LEU A 77 -3.82 7.15 6.86
CA LEU A 77 -4.95 7.71 7.60
C LEU A 77 -5.93 6.57 7.96
N GLY A 78 -6.39 6.57 9.21
CA GLY A 78 -7.20 5.51 9.79
C GLY A 78 -6.40 4.37 10.43
N MET A 79 -5.07 4.41 10.38
CA MET A 79 -4.20 3.40 11.00
C MET A 79 -3.92 3.72 12.47
N THR A 80 -3.90 2.69 13.34
CA THR A 80 -3.51 2.79 14.75
C THR A 80 -2.13 3.46 14.90
N PRO A 81 -1.95 4.42 15.83
CA PRO A 81 -2.88 4.85 16.88
C PRO A 81 -3.89 5.93 16.45
N HIS A 82 -3.83 6.43 15.23
CA HIS A 82 -4.70 7.50 14.70
C HIS A 82 -5.92 6.94 13.96
N SER A 83 -6.59 5.96 14.58
CA SER A 83 -7.74 5.25 13.99
C SER A 83 -8.98 6.13 13.83
N ASP A 84 -8.99 7.32 14.42
CA ASP A 84 -10.02 8.36 14.33
C ASP A 84 -9.88 9.26 13.08
N THR A 85 -8.88 9.00 12.23
CA THR A 85 -8.65 9.75 10.99
C THR A 85 -9.17 9.00 9.76
N THR A 86 -9.44 9.73 8.68
CA THR A 86 -9.86 9.17 7.38
C THR A 86 -9.36 10.05 6.25
N PRO A 87 -8.95 9.50 5.08
CA PRO A 87 -8.64 10.29 3.90
C PRO A 87 -9.91 10.76 3.16
N TRP A 88 -11.09 10.28 3.54
CA TRP A 88 -12.35 10.58 2.88
C TRP A 88 -13.18 11.59 3.69
N PRO A 89 -13.49 12.78 3.14
CA PRO A 89 -14.32 13.78 3.80
C PRO A 89 -15.71 13.22 4.15
N ARG A 90 -16.25 13.62 5.30
CA ARG A 90 -17.55 13.11 5.79
C ARG A 90 -18.72 13.61 4.93
N GLU A 91 -18.54 14.76 4.30
CA GLU A 91 -19.52 15.44 3.46
C GLU A 91 -19.66 14.77 2.09
N LEU A 92 -18.68 13.96 1.69
CA LEU A 92 -18.72 13.21 0.44
C LEU A 92 -19.40 11.85 0.66
N ALA A 93 -20.57 11.69 0.03
CA ALA A 93 -21.28 10.41 0.03
C ALA A 93 -20.60 9.39 -0.89
N LEU A 94 -20.37 8.21 -0.35
CA LEU A 94 -20.16 6.97 -1.08
C LEU A 94 -21.52 6.41 -1.51
N ARG A 95 -21.49 5.65 -2.61
CA ARG A 95 -22.67 5.06 -3.24
C ARG A 95 -22.62 3.53 -3.20
N PRO A 96 -23.76 2.83 -3.18
CA PRO A 96 -23.82 1.38 -3.11
C PRO A 96 -23.03 0.64 -4.20
N GLU A 97 -22.91 1.23 -5.39
CA GLU A 97 -22.20 0.65 -6.52
C GLU A 97 -20.67 0.78 -6.41
N GLN A 98 -20.18 1.58 -5.47
CA GLN A 98 -18.75 1.80 -5.26
C GLN A 98 -18.12 0.68 -4.42
N THR A 99 -16.87 0.39 -4.73
CA THR A 99 -15.99 -0.44 -3.90
C THR A 99 -14.92 0.43 -3.27
N VAL A 100 -14.85 0.40 -1.94
CA VAL A 100 -13.80 1.03 -1.14
C VAL A 100 -12.84 -0.04 -0.66
N TYR A 101 -11.59 0.06 -1.07
CA TYR A 101 -10.50 -0.81 -0.65
C TYR A 101 -9.51 -0.01 0.19
N ASP A 102 -9.46 -0.28 1.49
CA ASP A 102 -8.50 0.34 2.39
C ASP A 102 -7.30 -0.58 2.62
N LEU A 103 -6.08 -0.13 2.29
CA LEU A 103 -4.88 -0.93 2.51
C LEU A 103 -4.46 -0.95 3.99
N VAL A 104 -5.04 -0.10 4.82
CA VAL A 104 -4.90 -0.19 6.27
C VAL A 104 -5.53 -1.49 6.76
N TYR A 105 -4.78 -2.22 7.58
CA TYR A 105 -5.22 -3.49 8.19
C TYR A 105 -5.20 -3.46 9.72
N ASN A 106 -4.68 -2.40 10.34
CA ASN A 106 -4.68 -2.19 11.78
C ASN A 106 -5.13 -0.75 12.09
N PRO A 107 -6.36 -0.54 12.58
CA PRO A 107 -7.37 -1.56 12.87
C PRO A 107 -7.92 -2.23 11.59
N PRO A 108 -8.51 -3.43 11.70
CA PRO A 108 -9.12 -4.11 10.55
C PRO A 108 -10.40 -3.43 10.06
N ASP A 109 -11.00 -2.58 10.90
CA ASP A 109 -12.21 -1.83 10.60
C ASP A 109 -11.94 -0.33 10.81
N THR A 110 -11.52 0.35 9.74
CA THR A 110 -11.20 1.78 9.75
C THR A 110 -12.45 2.62 9.61
N LEU A 111 -12.37 3.92 9.96
CA LEU A 111 -13.48 4.86 9.75
C LEU A 111 -13.93 4.91 8.28
N LEU A 112 -12.99 4.78 7.33
CA LEU A 112 -13.31 4.74 5.91
C LEU A 112 -14.18 3.52 5.56
N LEU A 113 -13.81 2.33 6.05
CA LEU A 113 -14.58 1.11 5.81
C LEU A 113 -15.93 1.13 6.54
N GLN A 114 -15.99 1.68 7.75
CA GLN A 114 -17.25 1.87 8.47
C GLN A 114 -18.20 2.79 7.69
N HIS A 115 -17.70 3.93 7.22
CA HIS A 115 -18.47 4.89 6.43
C HIS A 115 -18.97 4.26 5.12
N ALA A 116 -18.11 3.51 4.43
CA ALA A 116 -18.48 2.78 3.22
C ALA A 116 -19.65 1.82 3.45
N ARG A 117 -19.58 0.99 4.50
CA ARG A 117 -20.67 0.04 4.83
C ARG A 117 -21.95 0.75 5.22
N GLN A 118 -21.87 1.84 6.00
CA GLN A 118 -23.04 2.63 6.39
C GLN A 118 -23.79 3.22 5.19
N GLN A 119 -23.07 3.52 4.10
CA GLN A 119 -23.65 4.04 2.86
C GLN A 119 -23.92 2.95 1.81
N GLY A 120 -23.81 1.68 2.19
CA GLY A 120 -24.10 0.53 1.31
C GLY A 120 -23.01 0.17 0.31
N ALA A 121 -21.88 0.89 0.30
CA ALA A 121 -20.75 0.59 -0.57
C ALA A 121 -20.03 -0.69 -0.12
N ARG A 122 -19.42 -1.40 -1.08
CA ARG A 122 -18.60 -2.58 -0.77
C ARG A 122 -17.30 -2.15 -0.09
N ALA A 123 -17.02 -2.68 1.10
CA ALA A 123 -15.82 -2.36 1.88
C ALA A 123 -14.85 -3.55 1.94
N ILE A 124 -13.60 -3.36 1.53
CA ILE A 124 -12.52 -4.36 1.54
C ILE A 124 -11.36 -3.82 2.38
N GLY A 125 -10.88 -4.58 3.36
CA GLY A 125 -9.76 -4.19 4.22
C GLY A 125 -8.40 -4.75 3.79
N GLY A 126 -7.31 -4.20 4.34
CA GLY A 126 -5.96 -4.40 3.84
C GLY A 126 -5.29 -5.73 4.21
N LEU A 127 -5.88 -6.50 5.13
CA LEU A 127 -5.25 -7.74 5.63
C LEU A 127 -5.03 -8.75 4.50
N GLY A 128 -5.97 -8.83 3.56
CA GLY A 128 -5.83 -9.67 2.38
C GLY A 128 -4.60 -9.31 1.54
N MET A 129 -4.36 -8.01 1.32
CA MET A 129 -3.15 -7.56 0.61
C MET A 129 -1.89 -7.99 1.32
N LEU A 130 -1.81 -7.79 2.65
CA LEU A 130 -0.66 -8.21 3.47
C LEU A 130 -0.35 -9.70 3.31
N ILE A 131 -1.38 -10.55 3.36
CA ILE A 131 -1.24 -12.00 3.22
C ILE A 131 -0.74 -12.36 1.81
N TRP A 132 -1.40 -11.84 0.77
CA TRP A 132 -1.06 -12.19 -0.61
C TRP A 132 0.32 -11.70 -1.04
N GLN A 133 0.74 -10.50 -0.62
CA GLN A 133 2.11 -10.05 -0.91
C GLN A 133 3.16 -10.94 -0.22
N GLY A 134 2.88 -11.41 1.01
CA GLY A 134 3.77 -12.31 1.73
C GLY A 134 3.81 -13.68 1.09
N ALA A 135 2.67 -14.18 0.60
CA ALA A 135 2.57 -15.45 -0.11
C ALA A 135 3.42 -15.43 -1.39
N LEU A 136 3.29 -14.38 -2.20
CA LEU A 136 4.11 -14.21 -3.41
C LEU A 136 5.61 -14.13 -3.09
N ALA A 137 5.99 -13.43 -2.02
CA ALA A 137 7.39 -13.37 -1.60
C ALA A 137 7.90 -14.75 -1.13
N PHE A 138 7.11 -15.49 -0.34
CA PHE A 138 7.43 -16.84 0.11
C PHE A 138 7.65 -17.80 -1.06
N GLU A 139 6.77 -17.76 -2.06
CA GLU A 139 6.88 -18.59 -3.26
C GLU A 139 8.15 -18.28 -4.04
N ARG A 140 8.46 -16.99 -4.22
CA ARG A 140 9.67 -16.56 -4.93
C ARG A 140 10.96 -16.97 -4.22
N TRP A 141 11.01 -16.89 -2.88
CA TRP A 141 12.21 -17.23 -2.13
C TRP A 141 12.42 -18.73 -1.96
N THR A 142 11.33 -19.49 -1.81
CA THR A 142 11.42 -20.91 -1.46
C THR A 142 11.19 -21.85 -2.65
N GLY A 143 10.62 -21.34 -3.75
CA GLY A 143 10.15 -22.16 -4.87
C GLY A 143 8.96 -23.07 -4.52
N ARG A 144 8.36 -22.91 -3.33
CA ARG A 144 7.25 -23.73 -2.84
C ARG A 144 5.98 -22.91 -2.78
N SER A 145 4.84 -23.52 -3.10
CA SER A 145 3.52 -22.91 -2.95
C SER A 145 3.31 -22.38 -1.54
N ALA A 146 2.81 -21.15 -1.42
CA ALA A 146 2.56 -20.55 -0.13
C ALA A 146 1.37 -21.22 0.59
N PRO A 147 1.49 -21.54 1.88
CA PRO A 147 0.37 -22.04 2.67
C PRO A 147 -0.55 -20.88 3.08
N VAL A 148 -1.27 -20.31 2.11
CA VAL A 148 -2.06 -19.06 2.26
C VAL A 148 -3.04 -19.12 3.43
N GLU A 149 -3.72 -20.25 3.63
CA GLU A 149 -4.68 -20.40 4.74
C GLU A 149 -3.99 -20.39 6.11
N VAL A 150 -2.79 -20.96 6.22
CA VAL A 150 -1.99 -20.89 7.45
C VAL A 150 -1.53 -19.46 7.72
N MET A 151 -1.07 -18.77 6.68
CA MET A 151 -0.65 -17.36 6.77
C MET A 151 -1.83 -16.47 7.18
N ARG A 152 -3.02 -16.72 6.63
CA ARG A 152 -4.25 -16.01 6.98
C ARG A 152 -4.62 -16.23 8.43
N ALA A 153 -4.71 -17.48 8.88
CA ALA A 153 -5.06 -17.82 10.26
C ALA A 153 -4.10 -17.16 11.27
N ALA A 154 -2.78 -17.22 10.99
CA ALA A 154 -1.77 -16.59 11.84
C ALA A 154 -1.91 -15.06 11.87
N ALA A 155 -2.15 -14.42 10.73
CA ALA A 155 -2.31 -12.97 10.65
C ALA A 155 -3.57 -12.50 11.38
N GLU A 156 -4.69 -13.21 11.23
CA GLU A 156 -5.94 -12.91 11.94
C GLU A 156 -5.78 -13.07 13.45
N GLU A 157 -5.14 -14.15 13.91
CA GLU A 157 -4.87 -14.37 15.32
C GLU A 157 -4.03 -13.23 15.90
N GLN A 158 -2.99 -12.82 15.19
CA GLN A 158 -2.15 -11.70 15.61
C GLN A 158 -2.90 -10.36 15.66
N MET A 159 -3.90 -10.15 14.81
CA MET A 159 -4.76 -8.96 14.90
C MET A 159 -5.71 -9.01 16.10
N ARG A 160 -6.15 -10.21 16.52
CA ARG A 160 -6.97 -10.38 17.73
C ARG A 160 -6.15 -10.09 19.00
N THR A 161 -4.94 -10.64 19.11
CA THR A 161 -4.07 -10.45 20.27
C THR A 161 -3.60 -9.00 20.42
N ARG A 162 -3.30 -8.29 19.33
CA ARG A 162 -2.94 -6.86 19.36
C ARG A 162 -4.03 -5.94 19.91
N LYS A 163 -5.31 -6.28 19.76
CA LYS A 163 -6.39 -5.51 20.42
C LYS A 163 -6.33 -5.63 21.95
N SER A 164 -5.71 -6.68 22.47
CA SER A 164 -5.64 -7.00 23.90
C SER A 164 -4.35 -6.54 24.59
N GLN A 165 -3.36 -6.04 23.84
CA GLN A 165 -2.07 -5.62 24.39
C GLN A 165 -1.67 -4.22 23.89
N PRO A 166 -1.21 -3.32 24.77
CA PRO A 166 -0.57 -2.09 24.32
C PRO A 166 0.61 -2.43 23.41
N PRO A 167 0.96 -1.58 22.43
CA PRO A 167 2.12 -1.81 21.58
C PRO A 167 3.33 -2.11 22.47
N PRO A 168 4.15 -3.14 22.14
CA PRO A 168 5.35 -3.39 22.90
C PRO A 168 6.14 -2.08 22.94
N PRO A 169 6.71 -1.70 24.11
CA PRO A 169 7.55 -0.52 24.18
C PRO A 169 8.58 -0.64 23.06
N LYS A 170 8.76 0.43 22.26
CA LYS A 170 9.84 0.45 21.28
C LYS A 170 11.09 0.06 22.06
N ALA A 171 11.68 -1.09 21.72
CA ALA A 171 12.94 -1.47 22.32
C ALA A 171 13.92 -0.38 21.92
N THR A 172 14.23 0.51 22.85
CA THR A 172 15.35 1.43 22.72
C THR A 172 16.58 0.55 22.87
N GLN A 173 16.92 -0.19 21.82
CA GLN A 173 18.28 -0.67 21.70
C GLN A 173 19.13 0.57 21.58
N GLU A 174 20.01 0.80 22.56
CA GLU A 174 21.08 1.77 22.41
C GLU A 174 21.92 1.32 21.21
N VAL A 175 21.71 1.99 20.08
CA VAL A 175 22.54 1.79 18.89
C VAL A 175 23.83 2.54 19.16
N HIS A 176 24.85 1.83 19.63
CA HIS A 176 26.19 2.38 19.73
C HIS A 176 26.78 2.56 18.33
N VAL A 177 26.71 3.79 17.83
CA VAL A 177 27.38 4.18 16.59
C VAL A 177 28.87 4.33 16.87
N ARG A 178 29.69 3.47 16.26
CA ARG A 178 31.16 3.61 16.24
C ARG A 178 31.62 4.00 14.84
N LEU A 179 32.80 4.62 14.76
CA LEU A 179 33.45 4.84 13.47
C LEU A 179 33.75 3.49 12.81
N ALA A 180 33.53 3.45 11.49
CA ALA A 180 33.83 2.28 10.68
C ALA A 180 35.35 2.03 10.66
N THR A 181 35.74 0.77 10.88
CA THR A 181 37.12 0.31 10.70
C THR A 181 37.34 -0.09 9.23
N PRO A 182 38.59 -0.25 8.79
CA PRO A 182 38.88 -0.81 7.46
C PRO A 182 38.20 -2.17 7.21
N ALA A 183 38.10 -3.03 8.24
CA ALA A 183 37.42 -4.31 8.12
C ALA A 183 35.89 -4.17 7.90
N ASP A 184 35.27 -3.14 8.49
CA ASP A 184 33.86 -2.84 8.24
C ASP A 184 33.64 -2.31 6.82
N ALA A 185 34.56 -1.50 6.29
CA ALA A 185 34.52 -1.02 4.91
C ALA A 185 34.61 -2.18 3.90
N ASP A 186 35.47 -3.17 4.17
CA ASP A 186 35.58 -4.37 3.36
C ASP A 186 34.32 -5.24 3.44
N ALA A 187 33.73 -5.39 4.64
CA ALA A 187 32.49 -6.12 4.82
C ALA A 187 31.31 -5.43 4.12
N ILE A 188 31.20 -4.11 4.22
CA ILE A 188 30.21 -3.29 3.50
C ILE A 188 30.41 -3.41 1.98
N SER A 189 31.66 -3.38 1.50
CA SER A 189 31.96 -3.53 0.07
C SER A 189 31.59 -4.91 -0.45
N ARG A 190 31.88 -5.98 0.30
CA ARG A 190 31.44 -7.35 -0.04
C ARG A 190 29.91 -7.47 -0.05
N LEU A 191 29.24 -6.91 0.95
CA LEU A 191 27.78 -6.90 1.01
C LEU A 191 27.19 -6.11 -0.17
N HIS A 192 27.78 -4.97 -0.52
CA HIS A 192 27.38 -4.18 -1.68
C HIS A 192 27.55 -4.95 -2.98
N ALA A 193 28.70 -5.59 -3.19
CA ALA A 193 28.95 -6.41 -4.37
C ALA A 193 27.97 -7.59 -4.48
N MET A 194 27.68 -8.25 -3.36
CA MET A 194 26.69 -9.33 -3.28
C MET A 194 25.28 -8.84 -3.60
N LEU A 195 24.87 -7.69 -3.07
CA LEU A 195 23.56 -7.10 -3.38
C LEU A 195 23.46 -6.68 -4.85
N GLN A 196 24.54 -6.15 -5.43
CA GLN A 196 24.58 -5.82 -6.86
C GLN A 196 24.51 -7.07 -7.75
N SER A 197 25.15 -8.18 -7.37
CA SER A 197 25.03 -9.44 -8.12
C SER A 197 23.60 -10.00 -8.06
N TYR A 198 22.95 -9.95 -6.89
CA TYR A 198 21.53 -10.32 -6.78
C TYR A 198 20.62 -9.40 -7.61
N HIS A 199 20.89 -8.10 -7.65
CA HIS A 199 20.13 -7.16 -8.49
C HIS A 199 20.31 -7.44 -9.98
N ALA A 200 21.54 -7.70 -10.44
CA ALA A 200 21.83 -7.99 -11.83
C ALA A 200 21.14 -9.27 -12.33
N GLU A 201 21.03 -10.29 -11.47
CA GLU A 201 20.34 -11.55 -11.79
C GLU A 201 18.81 -11.46 -11.60
N ALA A 202 18.33 -10.71 -10.60
CA ALA A 202 16.91 -10.63 -10.28
C ALA A 202 16.14 -9.65 -11.17
N LEU A 203 16.75 -8.55 -11.64
CA LEU A 203 16.04 -7.54 -12.45
C LEU A 203 15.45 -8.11 -13.75
N PRO A 204 16.16 -8.93 -14.54
CA PRO A 204 15.60 -9.55 -15.75
C PRO A 204 14.49 -10.57 -15.48
N ALA A 205 14.49 -11.19 -14.29
CA ALA A 205 13.48 -12.18 -13.87
C ALA A 205 12.27 -11.53 -13.17
N PHE A 206 12.44 -10.34 -12.61
CA PHE A 206 11.37 -9.59 -11.94
C PHE A 206 10.42 -8.89 -12.91
N PHE A 207 10.88 -8.63 -14.14
CA PHE A 207 10.13 -7.93 -15.20
C PHE A 207 9.72 -8.82 -16.40
N LYS A 208 9.88 -10.13 -16.29
CA LYS A 208 9.21 -11.12 -17.16
C LYS A 208 8.03 -11.73 -16.41
#